data_AF-A0A9W5AM10-F1
#
_entry.id   AF-A0A9W5AM10-F1
#
_cell.length_a   1.000
_cell.length_b   1.000
_cell.length_c   1.000
_cell.angle_alpha   90.00
_cell.angle_beta   90.00
_cell.angle_gamma   90.00
#
_symmetry.space_group_name_H-M   'P 1'
#
loop_
_entity.id
_entity.type
_entity.pdbx_description
1 polymer ?
#
loop_
_entity_poly.entity_id
_entity_poly.type
_entity_poly.pdbx_seq_one_letter_code
_entity_poly.pdbx_strand_id
1 'polypeptide(L)' 'MSEDENIVKRVCRELGITQRELSDILGIPPTTISGWANGEIPKMTELALNLLIENKKLKDKFSILKQAQRILNNDDL' A
#
# COMPACT_ATOMS: atom_id res chain seq x y z
N MET A 1 -4.57 17.95 4.21
CA MET A 1 -4.65 16.71 3.41
C MET A 1 -5.99 16.77 2.70
N SER A 2 -6.04 16.80 1.37
CA SER A 2 -7.33 16.93 0.66
C SER A 2 -8.08 15.60 0.73
N GLU A 3 -9.36 15.66 1.11
CA GLU A 3 -10.26 14.50 1.14
C GLU A 3 -10.47 13.86 -0.26
N ASP A 4 -10.09 14.57 -1.33
CA ASP A 4 -10.32 14.18 -2.72
C ASP A 4 -9.12 13.48 -3.42
N GLU A 5 -8.13 12.99 -2.67
CA GLU A 5 -6.99 12.33 -3.33
C GLU A 5 -7.38 10.98 -3.96
N ASN A 6 -7.11 10.84 -5.26
CA ASN A 6 -7.29 9.60 -6.00
C ASN A 6 -6.55 8.42 -5.33
N ILE A 7 -7.26 7.29 -5.18
CA ILE A 7 -6.77 6.09 -4.47
C ILE A 7 -5.44 5.55 -5.01
N VAL A 8 -5.17 5.64 -6.32
CA VAL A 8 -3.89 5.18 -6.91
C VAL A 8 -2.72 6.00 -6.37
N LYS A 9 -2.89 7.33 -6.31
CA LYS A 9 -1.87 8.25 -5.78
C LYS A 9 -1.66 8.02 -4.28
N ARG A 10 -2.76 7.79 -3.54
CA ARG A 10 -2.71 7.45 -2.12
C ARG A 10 -1.92 6.16 -1.88
N VAL A 11 -2.20 5.08 -2.61
CA VAL A 11 -1.47 3.81 -2.49
C VAL A 11 0.02 4.00 -2.78
N CYS A 12 0.36 4.68 -3.87
CA CYS A 12 1.76 4.95 -4.23
C CYS A 12 2.51 5.65 -3.09
N ARG A 13 1.91 6.70 -2.51
CA ARG A 13 2.49 7.41 -1.36
C ARG A 13 2.61 6.51 -0.12
N GLU A 14 1.52 5.85 0.28
CA GLU A 14 1.48 5.06 1.51
C GLU A 14 2.47 3.89 1.46
N LEU A 15 2.66 3.27 0.29
CA LEU A 15 3.60 2.17 0.09
C LEU A 15 5.02 2.64 -0.26
N GLY A 16 5.23 3.91 -0.60
CA GLY A 16 6.53 4.43 -1.05
C GLY A 16 6.95 3.87 -2.42
N ILE A 17 5.99 3.69 -3.32
CA ILE A 17 6.18 3.11 -4.66
C ILE A 17 5.70 4.05 -5.76
N THR A 18 6.13 3.78 -6.99
CA THR A 18 5.68 4.43 -8.22
C THR A 18 4.45 3.74 -8.81
N GLN A 19 3.75 4.40 -9.74
CA GLN A 19 2.66 3.77 -10.51
C GLN A 19 3.17 2.61 -11.39
N ARG A 20 4.45 2.65 -11.80
CA ARG A 20 5.10 1.56 -12.54
C ARG A 20 5.24 0.32 -11.66
N GLU A 21 5.74 0.48 -10.44
CA GLU A 21 5.84 -0.63 -9.49
C GLU A 21 4.46 -1.15 -9.09
N LEU A 22 3.46 -0.27 -8.95
CA LEU A 22 2.08 -0.71 -8.71
C LEU A 22 1.53 -1.55 -9.89
N SER A 23 1.87 -1.19 -11.12
CA SER A 23 1.56 -1.97 -12.32
C SER A 23 2.17 -3.37 -12.25
N ASP A 24 3.45 -3.46 -11.87
CA ASP A 24 4.15 -4.74 -11.73
C ASP A 24 3.57 -5.59 -10.58
N ILE A 25 3.20 -4.98 -9.44
CA ILE A 25 2.56 -5.66 -8.29
C ILE A 25 1.20 -6.25 -8.67
N LEU A 26 0.38 -5.50 -9.42
CA LEU A 26 -0.96 -5.92 -9.76
C LEU A 26 -1.02 -6.79 -11.02
N GLY A 27 0.05 -6.83 -11.82
CA GLY A 27 0.04 -7.48 -13.14
C GLY A 27 -0.87 -6.76 -14.15
N ILE A 28 -1.01 -5.44 -14.02
CA ILE A 28 -1.95 -4.61 -14.81
C ILE A 28 -1.15 -3.63 -15.66
N PRO A 29 -1.50 -3.39 -16.93
CA PRO A 29 -0.74 -2.47 -17.78
C PRO A 29 -0.59 -1.07 -17.18
N PRO A 30 0.58 -0.40 -17.34
CA PRO A 30 0.81 0.94 -16.81
C PRO A 30 -0.20 1.98 -17.32
N THR A 31 -0.69 1.81 -18.56
CA THR A 31 -1.71 2.67 -19.16
C THR A 31 -3.04 2.60 -18.41
N THR A 32 -3.43 1.42 -17.94
CA THR A 32 -4.62 1.21 -17.11
C THR A 32 -4.46 1.87 -15.73
N ILE A 33 -3.30 1.70 -15.09
CA ILE A 33 -2.99 2.38 -13.81
C ILE A 33 -3.04 3.91 -13.98
N SER A 34 -2.43 4.43 -15.05
CA SER A 34 -2.46 5.86 -15.36
C SER A 34 -3.87 6.38 -15.65
N GLY A 35 -4.72 5.56 -16.29
CA GLY A 35 -6.13 5.87 -16.49
C GLY A 35 -6.87 6.04 -15.17
N TRP A 36 -6.72 5.08 -14.25
CA TRP A 36 -7.33 5.14 -12.92
C TRP A 36 -6.80 6.28 -12.06
N ALA A 37 -5.53 6.66 -12.22
CA ALA A 37 -4.92 7.76 -11.45
C ALA A 37 -5.50 9.15 -11.80
N ASN A 38 -6.16 9.27 -12.96
CA ASN A 38 -6.67 10.54 -13.49
C ASN A 38 -8.17 10.48 -13.84
N GLY A 39 -8.85 9.37 -13.56
CA GLY A 39 -10.23 9.15 -13.96
C GLY A 39 -10.94 8.16 -13.03
N GLU A 40 -11.99 7.53 -13.56
CA GLU A 40 -12.77 6.56 -12.82
C GLU A 40 -11.99 5.25 -12.63
N ILE A 41 -12.23 4.61 -11.48
CA ILE A 41 -11.66 3.33 -11.12
C ILE A 41 -12.78 2.33 -10.85
N PRO A 42 -12.67 1.07 -11.30
CA PRO A 42 -13.62 0.04 -10.92
C PRO A 42 -13.66 -0.13 -9.39
N LYS A 43 -14.86 -0.25 -8.80
CA LYS A 43 -15.03 -0.40 -7.34
C LYS A 43 -14.25 -1.58 -6.76
N MET A 44 -14.15 -2.68 -7.51
CA MET A 44 -13.35 -3.84 -7.09
C MET A 44 -11.86 -3.52 -7.01
N THR A 45 -11.35 -2.70 -7.93
CA THR A 45 -9.96 -2.25 -7.91
C THR A 45 -9.73 -1.29 -6.75
N GLU A 46 -10.66 -0.36 -6.50
CA GLU A 46 -10.59 0.51 -5.33
C GLU A 46 -10.54 -0.29 -4.01
N LEU A 47 -11.36 -1.34 -3.88
CA LEU A 47 -11.31 -2.24 -2.74
C LEU A 47 -9.94 -2.93 -2.61
N ALA A 48 -9.41 -3.48 -3.71
CA ALA A 48 -8.10 -4.13 -3.72
C ALA A 48 -6.97 -3.16 -3.30
N LEU A 49 -7.01 -1.93 -3.79
CA LEU A 49 -6.05 -0.89 -3.44
C LEU A 49 -6.13 -0.48 -1.96
N ASN A 50 -7.33 -0.40 -1.39
CA ASN A 50 -7.50 -0.18 0.05
C ASN A 50 -6.94 -1.34 0.88
N LEU A 51 -7.14 -2.59 0.44
CA LEU A 51 -6.57 -3.77 1.10
C LEU A 51 -5.03 -3.77 1.07
N LEU A 52 -4.39 -3.25 0.02
CA LEU A 52 -2.93 -3.10 0.00
C LEU A 52 -2.43 -2.13 1.08
N ILE A 53 -3.12 -1.00 1.29
CA ILE A 53 -2.79 -0.04 2.35
C ILE A 53 -2.98 -0.69 3.73
N GLU A 54 -4.09 -1.39 3.94
CA GLU A 54 -4.34 -2.09 5.19
C GLU A 54 -3.29 -3.17 5.46
N ASN A 55 -2.90 -3.93 4.43
CA ASN A 55 -1.83 -4.93 4.53
C ASN A 55 -0.50 -4.31 4.95
N LYS A 56 -0.13 -3.14 4.39
CA LYS A 56 1.06 -2.42 4.83
C LYS A 56 0.96 -2.02 6.31
N LYS A 57 -0.15 -1.43 6.73
CA LYS A 57 -0.36 -1.03 8.13
C LYS A 57 -0.27 -2.23 9.08
N LEU A 58 -0.81 -3.38 8.69
CA LEU A 58 -0.69 -4.62 9.47
C LEU A 58 0.76 -5.10 9.57
N LYS A 59 1.51 -5.08 8.46
CA LYS A 59 2.94 -5.42 8.44
C LYS A 59 3.76 -4.47 9.33
N ASP A 60 3.47 -3.18 9.30
CA ASP A 60 4.15 -2.17 10.13
C ASP A 60 3.89 -2.43 11.63
N LYS A 61 2.62 -2.66 12.01
CA LYS A 61 2.25 -3.04 13.39
C LYS A 61 2.93 -4.35 13.83
N PHE A 62 2.96 -5.34 12.94
CA PHE A 62 3.60 -6.63 13.21
C PHE A 62 5.11 -6.49 13.41
N SER A 63 5.77 -5.61 12.66
CA SER A 63 7.20 -5.30 12.85
C SER A 63 7.47 -4.73 14.24
N ILE A 64 6.62 -3.82 14.72
CA ILE A 64 6.72 -3.25 16.07
C ILE A 64 6.55 -4.34 17.13
N LEU A 65 5.53 -5.21 16.99
CA LEU A 65 5.32 -6.32 17.92
C LEU A 65 6.50 -7.28 17.96
N LYS A 66 7.08 -7.61 16.80
CA LYS A 66 8.30 -8.44 16.74
C LYS A 66 9.49 -7.80 17.44
N GLN A 67 9.67 -6.48 17.30
CA GLN A 67 10.75 -5.77 17.99
C GLN A 67 10.53 -5.77 19.51
N ALA A 68 9.31 -5.52 19.97
CA ALA A 68 8.97 -5.60 21.39
C ALA A 68 9.23 -7.00 21.95
N GLN A 69 8.86 -8.06 21.22
CA GLN A 69 9.11 -9.44 21.62
C GLN A 69 10.61 -9.74 21.76
N ARG A 70 11.46 -9.27 20.82
CA ARG A 70 12.92 -9.46 20.91
C ARG A 70 13.51 -8.81 22.16
N ILE A 71 13.08 -7.59 22.48
CA ILE A 71 13.53 -6.87 23.68
C ILE A 71 13.13 -7.62 24.95
N LEU A 72 11.92 -8.18 25.00
CA LEU A 72 11.44 -8.93 26.17
C LEU A 72 12.12 -10.28 26.36
N ASN A 73 12.54 -10.92 25.26
CA ASN A 73 13.12 -12.27 25.29
C ASN A 73 14.64 -12.29 25.55
N ASN A 74 15.31 -11.13 25.65
CA ASN A 74 16.76 -11.04 25.88
C ASN A 74 17.60 -11.89 24.90
N ASP A 75 17.28 -11.92 23.60
CA ASP A 75 18.14 -12.56 22.59
C ASP A 75 19.36 -11.68 22.21
N ASP A 76 19.88 -10.88 23.15
CA ASP A 76 21.18 -10.20 23.06
C ASP A 76 21.79 -10.02 24.47
N LEU A 77 22.46 -11.07 24.95
CA LEU A 77 23.75 -11.04 25.66
C LEU A 77 24.60 -12.21 25.15
#